data_AF-A0A3C1UKU0-F1
#
_entry.id   AF-A0A3C1UKU0-F1
#
_cell.length_a   1.000
_cell.length_b   1.000
_cell.length_c   1.000
_cell.angle_alpha   90.00
_cell.angle_beta   90.00
_cell.angle_gamma   90.00
#
_symmetry.space_group_name_H-M   'P 1'
#
loop_
_entity.id
_entity.type
_entity.pdbx_description
1 polymer ?
#
loop_
_entity_poly.entity_id
_entity_poly.type
_entity_poly.pdbx_seq_one_letter_code
_entity_poly.pdbx_strand_id
1 'polypeptide(L)' 'TDSHEVYEKAAASQLLIKRHVALEKMRSKGILVLESTPNTMTIELVRRYIEIRMSNLQ' A
#
# COMPACT_ATOMS: atom_id res chain seq x y z
N THR A 1 -7.31 24.08 21.07
CA THR A 1 -6.91 23.05 20.10
C THR A 1 -8.02 22.02 20.09
N ASP A 2 -8.68 21.82 18.95
CA ASP A 2 -9.82 20.93 18.87
C ASP A 2 -9.37 19.49 19.11
N SER A 3 -9.88 18.86 20.17
CA SER A 3 -9.53 17.49 20.54
C SER A 3 -9.78 16.52 19.37
N HIS A 4 -10.79 16.77 18.55
CA HIS A 4 -11.12 15.95 17.38
C HIS A 4 -9.99 15.93 16.35
N GLU A 5 -9.44 17.09 16.03
CA GLU A 5 -8.34 17.24 15.06
C GLU A 5 -7.08 16.49 15.52
N VAL A 6 -6.79 16.53 16.83
CA VAL A 6 -5.66 15.81 17.42
C VAL A 6 -5.87 14.30 17.32
N TYR A 7 -7.07 13.81 17.62
CA TYR A 7 -7.40 12.39 17.48
C TYR A 7 -7.31 11.92 16.03
N GLU A 8 -7.84 12.69 15.09
CA GLU A 8 -7.80 12.36 13.66
C GLU A 8 -6.36 12.26 13.14
N LYS A 9 -5.51 13.23 13.49
CA LYS A 9 -4.08 13.22 13.14
C LYS A 9 -3.34 12.03 13.75
N ALA A 10 -3.64 11.67 15.00
CA ALA A 10 -3.05 10.52 15.67
C ALA A 10 -3.46 9.21 14.99
N ALA A 11 -4.75 9.06 14.67
CA ALA A 11 -5.29 7.89 13.97
C ALA A 11 -4.70 7.74 12.56
N ALA A 12 -4.62 8.83 11.79
CA ALA A 12 -3.99 8.85 10.47
C ALA A 12 -2.52 8.45 10.55
N SER A 13 -1.77 9.01 11.50
CA SER A 13 -0.35 8.66 11.72
C SER A 13 -0.18 7.18 12.05
N GLN A 14 -1.03 6.63 12.93
CA GLN A 14 -1.00 5.21 13.27
C GLN A 14 -1.31 4.31 12.07
N LEU A 15 -2.27 4.71 11.22
CA LEU A 15 -2.61 3.99 10.00
C LEU A 15 -1.44 3.95 9.01
N LEU A 16 -0.75 5.09 8.82
CA LEU A 16 0.43 5.18 7.96
C LEU A 16 1.58 4.29 8.46
N ILE A 17 1.84 4.28 9.77
CA ILE A 17 2.86 3.41 10.38
C ILE A 17 2.52 1.93 10.16
N LYS A 18 1.27 1.53 10.46
CA LYS A 18 0.81 0.15 10.26
C LYS A 18 0.95 -0.28 8.80
N ARG A 19 0.59 0.60 7.87
CA ARG A 19 0.75 0.38 6.43
C ARG A 19 2.22 0.16 6.07
N HIS A 20 3.11 1.05 6.51
CA HIS A 20 4.54 0.95 6.22
C HIS A 20 5.12 -0.39 6.72
N VAL A 21 4.85 -0.77 7.98
CA VAL A 21 5.31 -2.04 8.55
C VAL A 21 4.79 -3.25 7.78
N ALA A 22 3.53 -3.23 7.35
CA ALA A 22 2.95 -4.33 6.57
C ALA A 22 3.64 -4.48 5.21
N LEU A 23 3.91 -3.36 4.52
CA LEU A 23 4.57 -3.36 3.22
C LEU A 23 6.01 -3.85 3.31
N GLU A 24 6.77 -3.38 4.30
CA GLU A 24 8.13 -3.84 4.52
C GLU A 24 8.18 -5.34 4.81
N LYS A 25 7.24 -5.87 5.60
CA LYS A 25 7.10 -7.31 5.85
C LYS A 25 6.77 -8.12 4.58
N MET A 26 6.04 -7.54 3.63
CA MET A 26 5.74 -8.18 2.35
C MET A 26 6.97 -8.16 1.44
N ARG A 27 7.66 -7.02 1.36
CA ARG A 27 8.90 -6.86 0.59
C ARG A 27 10.01 -7.80 1.09
N SER A 28 10.18 -7.93 2.40
CA SER A 28 11.19 -8.83 3.00
C SER A 28 10.95 -10.31 2.67
N LYS A 29 9.72 -10.66 2.24
CA LYS A 29 9.35 -12.02 1.80
C LYS A 29 9.42 -12.19 0.28
N GLY A 30 9.92 -11.19 -0.46
CA GLY A 30 9.94 -11.20 -1.92
C GLY A 30 8.55 -11.06 -2.55
N ILE A 31 7.54 -10.60 -1.81
CA ILE A 31 6.21 -10.39 -2.36
C ILE A 31 6.22 -9.09 -3.16
N LEU A 32 5.87 -9.18 -4.44
CA LEU A 32 5.63 -8.00 -5.27
C LEU A 32 4.37 -7.29 -4.77
N VAL A 33 4.50 -6.02 -4.39
CA VAL A 33 3.38 -5.17 -3.95
C VAL A 33 3.27 -3.95 -4.85
N LEU A 34 2.07 -3.71 -5.34
CA LEU A 34 1.70 -2.50 -6.06
C LEU A 34 0.77 -1.66 -5.20
N GLU A 35 1.17 -0.43 -4.92
CA GLU A 35 0.38 0.49 -4.11
C GLU A 35 -0.37 1.48 -5.00
N SER A 36 -1.66 1.63 -4.75
CA SER A 36 -2.52 2.59 -5.46
C SER A 36 -3.60 3.11 -4.53
N THR A 37 -4.06 4.34 -4.76
CA THR A 37 -5.30 4.83 -4.15
C THR A 37 -6.51 4.23 -4.89
N PRO A 38 -7.70 4.15 -4.26
CA PRO A 38 -8.89 3.63 -4.93
C PRO A 38 -9.18 4.34 -6.27
N ASN A 39 -9.00 5.66 -6.31
CA ASN A 39 -9.21 6.49 -7.49
C ASN A 39 -8.20 6.23 -8.61
N THR A 40 -7.04 5.65 -8.29
CA THR A 40 -5.96 5.34 -9.24
C THR A 40 -5.85 3.84 -9.53
N MET A 41 -6.79 3.03 -9.03
CA MET A 41 -6.82 1.58 -9.27
C MET A 41 -7.53 1.27 -10.59
N THR A 42 -6.79 1.34 -11.69
CA THR A 42 -7.33 1.09 -13.04
C THR A 42 -7.05 -0.35 -13.50
N ILE A 43 -7.78 -0.78 -14.54
CA ILE A 43 -7.58 -2.10 -15.16
C ILE A 43 -6.17 -2.21 -15.76
N GLU A 44 -5.64 -1.13 -16.34
CA GLU A 44 -4.29 -1.07 -16.89
C GLU A 44 -3.24 -1.32 -15.81
N LEU A 45 -3.44 -0.74 -14.62
CA LEU A 45 -2.55 -0.93 -13.49
C LEU A 45 -2.54 -2.39 -13.01
N VAL A 46 -3.72 -3.03 -12.96
CA VAL A 46 -3.86 -4.45 -12.63
C VAL A 46 -3.19 -5.33 -13.69
N ARG A 47 -3.38 -5.05 -14.98
CA ARG A 47 -2.74 -5.79 -16.08
C ARG A 47 -1.22 -5.73 -15.97
N ARG A 48 -0.66 -4.53 -15.77
CA ARG A 48 0.79 -4.34 -15.62
C ARG A 48 1.35 -5.13 -14.43
N TYR A 49 0.61 -5.22 -13.33
CA TYR A 49 1.02 -6.04 -12.19
C TYR A 49 1.08 -7.53 -12.53
N ILE A 50 0.07 -8.05 -13.24
CA ILE A 50 0.03 -9.45 -13.67
C ILE A 50 1.20 -9.75 -14.62
N GLU A 51 1.45 -8.87 -15.59
CA GLU A 51 2.58 -8.99 -16.52
C GLU A 51 3.91 -9.10 -15.78
N ILE A 52 4.20 -8.18 -14.86
CA ILE A 52 5.42 -8.20 -14.04
C ILE A 52 5.50 -9.49 -13.21
N ARG A 53 4.38 -9.92 -12.61
CA ARG A 53 4.35 -11.16 -11.82
C ARG A 53 4.67 -12.40 -12.65
N MET A 54 4.17 -12.46 -13.89
CA MET A 54 4.42 -13.59 -14.79
C MET A 54 5.88 -13.61 -15.26
N SER A 55 6.46 -12.46 -15.59
CA SER A 55 7.87 -12.37 -15.99
C SER A 55 8.86 -12.76 -14.88
N ASN A 56 8.52 -12.51 -13.61
CA ASN A 56 9.36 -12.92 -12.47
C ASN A 56 9.18 -14.40 -12.07
N LEU A 57 8.25 -15.13 -12.69
CA LEU A 57 8.01 -16.55 -12.44
C LEU A 57 8.74 -17.48 -13.43
N GLN A 58 9.41 -16.93 -14.44
CA GLN A 58 10.25 -17.65 -15.40
C GLN A 58 11.69 -17.75 -14.89
#